data_AF-A0AAD7S2X1-F1
#
_entry.id   AF-A0AAD7S2X1-F1
#
_cell.length_a   1.000
_cell.length_b   1.000
_cell.length_c   1.000
_cell.angle_alpha   90.00
_cell.angle_beta   90.00
_cell.angle_gamma   90.00
#
_symmetry.space_group_name_H-M   'P 1'
#
loop_
_entity.id
_entity.type
_entity.pdbx_description
1 polymer ?
#
loop_
_entity_poly.entity_id
_entity_poly.type
_entity_poly.pdbx_seq_one_letter_code
_entity_poly.pdbx_strand_id
1 'polypeptide(L)'
;MGKSKNKKFKRPQFSAEGLPVSAVNDFQDEEEVDSPAGELLEKLQSPCADVREYACASISRVVQQTQTIPAFLQRDAVRCLGPLLLDRSLPVRETAAGALRNLSVCGGFEVCEDMVKQDILTPLTALLRECCTGFDTNSGLLPKSPKEQKNLVEAVANEAVNLLWNLCECCSRALSVFNRAGLLEILIQCLDRHPHNMELALSAARCLHTVSEENTELLGTLNVAVLGALESVLLSSHPGMGHILLRTLTAGSVWNMKSCLPSDRQAQTLSALVATLSQSLEQDSGTLIPALKEAETVQSTAVPTGAAGSANGEEMEEMEEEEEEEEEEG
;
A
#
# COMPACT_ATOMS: atom_id res chain seq x y z
N MET A 1 -3.15 69.16 25.17
CA MET A 1 -3.54 68.55 26.46
C MET A 1 -4.06 67.14 26.20
N GLY A 2 -3.34 66.09 26.59
CA GLY A 2 -3.76 64.69 26.43
C GLY A 2 -2.86 63.76 27.25
N LYS A 3 -3.47 63.04 28.20
CA LYS A 3 -2.84 62.40 29.37
C LYS A 3 -2.27 61.00 29.06
N SER A 4 -1.11 60.68 29.63
CA SER A 4 -0.47 59.35 29.65
C SER A 4 -1.34 58.26 30.28
N LYS A 5 -1.22 57.01 29.81
CA LYS A 5 -1.73 55.80 30.50
C LYS A 5 -0.61 54.78 30.72
N ASN A 6 -0.38 54.44 31.99
CA ASN A 6 0.60 53.48 32.50
C ASN A 6 0.27 52.03 32.10
N LYS A 7 1.28 51.25 31.70
CA LYS A 7 1.23 49.78 31.66
C LYS A 7 1.36 49.23 33.09
N LYS A 8 0.32 48.54 33.59
CA LYS A 8 0.38 47.80 34.86
C LYS A 8 1.06 46.45 34.62
N PHE A 9 2.18 46.21 35.30
CA PHE A 9 2.77 44.87 35.41
C PHE A 9 1.90 44.01 36.34
N LYS A 10 1.44 42.84 35.86
CA LYS A 10 0.79 41.82 36.70
C LYS A 10 1.85 41.14 37.57
N ARG A 11 1.59 41.00 38.87
CA ARG A 11 2.47 40.26 39.80
C ARG A 11 2.19 38.75 39.70
N PRO A 12 3.21 37.88 39.83
CA PRO A 12 3.00 36.44 39.97
C PRO A 12 2.28 36.13 41.28
N GLN A 13 1.29 35.23 41.25
CA GLN A 13 0.66 34.69 42.45
C GLN A 13 1.49 33.50 42.97
N PHE A 14 1.72 33.48 44.27
CA PHE A 14 2.39 32.39 45.00
C PHE A 14 1.38 31.75 45.97
N SER A 15 1.46 30.43 46.16
CA SER A 15 0.70 29.71 47.19
C SER A 15 1.23 30.01 48.61
N ALA A 16 0.47 29.62 49.64
CA ALA A 16 0.79 29.85 51.06
C ALA A 16 2.13 29.23 51.52
N GLU A 17 2.67 28.23 50.80
CA GLU A 17 4.03 27.70 51.03
C GLU A 17 5.13 28.30 50.10
N GLY A 18 4.86 29.37 49.35
CA GLY A 18 5.91 30.17 48.69
C GLY A 18 6.52 29.60 47.39
N LEU A 19 5.93 28.57 46.78
CA LEU A 19 6.37 28.03 45.48
C LEU A 19 5.61 28.66 44.29
N PRO A 20 6.29 28.87 43.13
CA PRO A 20 5.65 29.41 41.92
C PRO A 20 4.65 28.40 41.33
N VAL A 21 3.44 28.86 41.02
CA VAL A 21 2.29 28.05 40.55
C VAL A 21 2.45 27.52 39.11
N SER A 22 3.62 27.67 38.49
CA SER A 22 3.86 27.31 37.08
C SER A 22 4.63 26.01 36.88
N ALA A 23 4.62 25.08 37.83
CA ALA A 23 5.42 23.85 37.76
C ALA A 23 4.64 22.54 37.95
N VAL A 24 3.30 22.57 37.94
CA VAL A 24 2.50 21.35 38.09
C VAL A 24 1.23 21.46 37.24
N ASN A 25 1.32 21.02 35.97
CA ASN A 25 0.25 20.40 35.17
C ASN A 25 0.53 20.51 33.67
N ASP A 26 1.62 19.88 33.20
CA ASP A 26 1.77 19.45 31.79
C ASP A 26 2.07 17.94 31.74
N PHE A 27 1.51 17.19 32.67
CA PHE A 27 1.07 15.82 32.39
C PHE A 27 -0.43 15.92 32.21
N GLN A 28 -0.85 16.48 31.07
CA GLN A 28 -2.10 16.00 30.51
C GLN A 28 -1.83 14.54 30.21
N ASP A 29 -2.31 13.67 31.10
CA ASP A 29 -2.80 12.37 30.70
C ASP A 29 -3.65 12.65 29.45
N GLU A 30 -3.09 12.42 28.27
CA GLU A 30 -3.89 12.23 27.08
C GLU A 30 -4.85 11.12 27.50
N GLU A 31 -6.14 11.46 27.64
CA GLU A 31 -7.19 10.48 27.76
C GLU A 31 -6.85 9.41 26.73
N GLU A 32 -6.56 8.21 27.22
CA GLU A 32 -6.24 7.05 26.40
C GLU A 32 -7.49 6.84 25.55
N VAL A 33 -7.52 7.49 24.39
CA VAL A 33 -8.51 7.23 23.35
C VAL A 33 -8.40 5.73 23.19
N ASP A 34 -9.48 5.03 23.56
CA ASP A 34 -9.57 3.57 23.54
C ASP A 34 -9.29 3.12 22.11
N SER A 35 -8.01 2.96 21.83
CA SER A 35 -7.47 2.79 20.50
C SER A 35 -7.47 1.30 20.27
N PRO A 36 -8.09 0.82 19.18
CA PRO A 36 -8.18 -0.60 18.91
C PRO A 36 -6.79 -1.24 18.68
N ALA A 37 -5.72 -0.44 18.65
CA ALA A 37 -4.35 -0.88 18.49
C ALA A 37 -3.95 -1.97 19.49
N GLY A 38 -4.26 -1.81 20.78
CA GLY A 38 -3.91 -2.81 21.80
C GLY A 38 -4.56 -4.17 21.55
N GLU A 39 -5.89 -4.17 21.42
CA GLU A 39 -6.68 -5.39 21.19
C GLU A 39 -6.29 -6.09 19.88
N LEU A 40 -6.10 -5.32 18.80
CA LEU A 40 -5.73 -5.88 17.49
C LEU A 40 -4.34 -6.50 17.50
N LEU A 41 -3.35 -5.84 18.14
CA LEU A 41 -2.00 -6.38 18.25
C LEU A 41 -1.94 -7.64 19.13
N GLU A 42 -2.78 -7.75 20.16
CA GLU A 42 -2.90 -8.97 20.96
C GLU A 42 -3.44 -10.14 20.12
N LYS A 43 -4.45 -9.92 19.29
CA LYS A 43 -5.05 -10.95 18.41
C LYS A 43 -4.04 -11.52 17.40
N LEU A 44 -2.99 -10.78 17.03
CA LEU A 44 -1.90 -11.29 16.18
C LEU A 44 -1.16 -12.48 16.79
N GLN A 45 -1.21 -12.66 18.11
CA GLN A 45 -0.58 -13.79 18.81
C GLN A 45 -1.49 -15.01 18.93
N SER A 46 -2.72 -14.96 18.38
CA SER A 46 -3.68 -16.06 18.44
C SER A 46 -3.13 -17.31 17.74
N PRO A 47 -3.36 -18.53 18.30
CA PRO A 47 -3.04 -19.77 17.60
C PRO A 47 -3.91 -19.98 16.35
N CYS A 48 -5.08 -19.33 16.27
CA CYS A 48 -6.00 -19.43 15.14
C CYS A 48 -5.57 -18.51 13.99
N ALA A 49 -5.36 -19.08 12.80
CA ALA A 49 -4.96 -18.31 11.61
C ALA A 49 -6.01 -17.26 11.22
N ASP A 50 -7.29 -17.61 11.25
CA ASP A 50 -8.39 -16.72 10.89
C ASP A 50 -8.44 -15.46 11.79
N VAL A 51 -8.09 -15.62 13.08
CA VAL A 51 -8.03 -14.51 14.03
C VAL A 51 -6.85 -13.59 13.72
N ARG A 52 -5.68 -14.16 13.37
CA ARG A 52 -4.51 -13.38 12.96
C ARG A 52 -4.77 -12.63 11.66
N GLU A 53 -5.36 -13.30 10.67
CA GLU A 53 -5.74 -12.72 9.39
C GLU A 53 -6.71 -11.55 9.59
N TYR A 54 -7.77 -11.76 10.38
CA TYR A 54 -8.73 -10.72 10.72
C TYR A 54 -8.04 -9.51 11.38
N ALA A 55 -7.14 -9.77 12.33
CA ALA A 55 -6.39 -8.72 13.01
C ALA A 55 -5.49 -7.95 12.03
N CYS A 56 -4.73 -8.63 11.19
CA CYS A 56 -3.92 -7.99 10.14
C CYS A 56 -4.77 -7.14 9.18
N ALA A 57 -5.90 -7.68 8.70
CA ALA A 57 -6.81 -6.97 7.81
C ALA A 57 -7.43 -5.72 8.48
N SER A 58 -7.80 -5.85 9.75
CA SER A 58 -8.32 -4.74 10.56
C SER A 58 -7.28 -3.66 10.78
N ILE A 59 -6.04 -4.03 11.12
CA ILE A 59 -4.92 -3.09 11.23
C ILE A 59 -4.70 -2.39 9.88
N SER A 60 -4.65 -3.14 8.78
CA SER A 60 -4.48 -2.60 7.42
C SER A 60 -5.51 -1.53 7.06
N ARG A 61 -6.75 -1.70 7.53
CA ARG A 61 -7.81 -0.68 7.37
C ARG A 61 -7.61 0.52 8.31
N VAL A 62 -7.32 0.28 9.58
CA VAL A 62 -7.22 1.34 10.60
C VAL A 62 -6.04 2.26 10.31
N VAL A 63 -4.86 1.73 9.95
CA VAL A 63 -3.64 2.54 9.73
C VAL A 63 -3.73 3.47 8.50
N GLN A 64 -4.75 3.32 7.64
CA GLN A 64 -5.04 4.30 6.59
C GLN A 64 -5.49 5.65 7.16
N GLN A 65 -5.98 5.66 8.40
CA GLN A 65 -6.26 6.86 9.16
C GLN A 65 -4.99 7.28 9.91
N THR A 66 -4.25 8.24 9.35
CA THR A 66 -2.92 8.65 9.86
C THR A 66 -2.88 8.97 11.35
N GLN A 67 -3.97 9.49 11.93
CA GLN A 67 -4.08 9.79 13.36
C GLN A 67 -4.00 8.55 14.27
N THR A 68 -4.25 7.34 13.74
CA THR A 68 -4.20 6.08 14.50
C THR A 68 -2.80 5.47 14.55
N ILE A 69 -1.94 5.83 13.59
CA ILE A 69 -0.59 5.26 13.43
C ILE A 69 0.26 5.40 14.70
N PRO A 70 0.30 6.56 15.40
CA PRO A 70 1.10 6.69 16.63
C PRO A 70 0.76 5.64 17.69
N ALA A 71 -0.53 5.31 17.87
CA ALA A 71 -0.96 4.33 18.86
C ALA A 71 -0.46 2.90 18.56
N PHE A 72 -0.30 2.55 17.28
CA PHE A 72 0.29 1.30 16.82
C PHE A 72 1.81 1.29 16.99
N LEU A 73 2.49 2.37 16.60
CA LEU A 73 3.94 2.46 16.68
C LEU A 73 4.45 2.44 18.12
N GLN A 74 3.76 3.13 19.04
CA GLN A 74 4.05 3.09 20.48
C GLN A 74 3.95 1.67 21.07
N ARG A 75 3.23 0.76 20.41
CA ARG A 75 3.03 -0.64 20.81
C ARG A 75 3.80 -1.63 19.93
N ASP A 76 4.89 -1.17 19.29
CA ASP A 76 5.79 -2.03 18.50
C ASP A 76 5.08 -2.78 17.34
N ALA A 77 4.06 -2.18 16.72
CA ALA A 77 3.27 -2.85 15.67
C ALA A 77 4.12 -3.47 14.53
N VAL A 78 5.23 -2.82 14.16
CA VAL A 78 6.15 -3.35 13.15
C VAL A 78 6.81 -4.65 13.62
N ARG A 79 7.21 -4.76 14.89
CA ARG A 79 7.76 -6.01 15.46
C ARG A 79 6.72 -7.10 15.60
N CYS A 80 5.45 -6.74 15.80
CA CYS A 80 4.34 -7.69 15.85
C CYS A 80 3.99 -8.23 14.46
N LEU A 81 3.95 -7.37 13.44
CA LEU A 81 3.56 -7.72 12.06
C LEU A 81 4.70 -8.35 11.25
N GLY A 82 5.95 -7.92 11.46
CA GLY A 82 7.10 -8.38 10.69
C GLY A 82 7.27 -9.91 10.64
N PRO A 83 7.18 -10.64 11.77
CA PRO A 83 7.23 -12.11 11.77
C PRO A 83 6.08 -12.77 11.00
N LEU A 84 4.91 -12.13 10.91
CA LEU A 84 3.74 -12.67 10.21
C LEU A 84 3.91 -12.69 8.69
N LEU A 85 4.89 -11.96 8.14
CA LEU A 85 5.31 -12.14 6.74
C LEU A 85 5.74 -13.57 6.43
N LEU A 86 6.12 -14.34 7.46
CA LEU A 86 6.55 -15.74 7.36
C LEU A 86 5.57 -16.70 8.07
N ASP A 87 4.31 -16.29 8.28
CA ASP A 87 3.27 -17.13 8.90
C ASP A 87 3.05 -18.44 8.10
N ARG A 88 2.44 -19.47 8.69
CA ARG A 88 2.13 -20.71 7.94
C ARG A 88 0.95 -20.52 6.97
N SER A 89 0.08 -19.54 7.23
CA SER A 89 -1.11 -19.25 6.43
C SER A 89 -0.82 -18.14 5.42
N LEU A 90 -1.03 -18.41 4.12
CA LEU A 90 -0.84 -17.39 3.07
C LEU A 90 -1.77 -16.17 3.25
N PRO A 91 -3.07 -16.32 3.57
CA PRO A 91 -3.93 -15.16 3.88
C PRO A 91 -3.39 -14.27 5.01
N VAL A 92 -2.76 -14.86 6.03
CA VAL A 92 -2.13 -14.08 7.11
C VAL A 92 -0.92 -13.31 6.58
N ARG A 93 -0.09 -13.92 5.71
CA ARG A 93 1.04 -13.22 5.08
C ARG A 93 0.60 -12.07 4.20
N GLU A 94 -0.44 -12.29 3.39
CA GLU A 94 -1.02 -11.28 2.50
C GLU A 94 -1.51 -10.07 3.30
N THR A 95 -2.36 -10.32 4.30
CA THR A 95 -2.93 -9.27 5.13
C THR A 95 -1.88 -8.58 6.01
N ALA A 96 -0.87 -9.30 6.51
CA ALA A 96 0.25 -8.70 7.24
C ALA A 96 1.12 -7.80 6.35
N ALA A 97 1.46 -8.26 5.14
CA ALA A 97 2.18 -7.46 4.16
C ALA A 97 1.38 -6.21 3.76
N GLY A 98 0.06 -6.35 3.55
CA GLY A 98 -0.83 -5.23 3.27
C GLY A 98 -0.92 -4.23 4.43
N ALA A 99 -0.96 -4.71 5.68
CA ALA A 99 -0.95 -3.84 6.86
C ALA A 99 0.35 -3.03 6.96
N LEU A 100 1.51 -3.68 6.77
CA LEU A 100 2.81 -3.02 6.75
C LEU A 100 2.94 -2.05 5.56
N ARG A 101 2.41 -2.41 4.38
CA ARG A 101 2.37 -1.56 3.20
C ARG A 101 1.57 -0.28 3.47
N ASN A 102 0.39 -0.40 4.07
CA ASN A 102 -0.43 0.76 4.44
C ASN A 102 0.24 1.60 5.54
N LEU A 103 0.87 0.97 6.52
CA LEU A 103 1.63 1.67 7.55
C LEU A 103 2.79 2.49 6.96
N SER A 104 3.53 1.92 6.00
CA SER A 104 4.65 2.61 5.33
C SER A 104 4.19 3.81 4.48
N VAL A 105 3.10 3.68 3.71
CA VAL A 105 2.60 4.78 2.85
C VAL A 105 1.92 5.88 3.67
N CYS A 106 1.09 5.53 4.66
CA CYS A 106 0.35 6.52 5.46
C CYS A 106 1.20 7.14 6.57
N GLY A 107 2.24 6.44 7.02
CA GLY A 107 3.20 6.92 8.01
C GLY A 107 4.35 7.75 7.42
N GLY A 108 4.61 7.63 6.12
CA GLY A 108 5.63 8.40 5.41
C GLY A 108 7.06 8.04 5.80
N PHE A 109 8.00 8.96 5.52
CA PHE A 109 9.44 8.72 5.61
C PHE A 109 9.91 8.24 6.98
N GLU A 110 9.42 8.86 8.07
CA GLU A 110 9.85 8.51 9.43
C GLU A 110 9.50 7.08 9.80
N VAL A 111 8.29 6.64 9.43
CA VAL A 111 7.82 5.28 9.70
C VAL A 111 8.58 4.27 8.84
N CYS A 112 8.81 4.56 7.55
CA CYS A 112 9.64 3.72 6.70
C CYS A 112 11.06 3.55 7.25
N GLU A 113 11.71 4.62 7.71
CA GLU A 113 13.04 4.53 8.32
C GLU A 113 13.03 3.66 9.58
N ASP A 114 12.04 3.84 10.45
CA ASP A 114 11.90 3.06 11.67
C ASP A 114 11.65 1.58 11.37
N MET A 115 10.80 1.26 10.39
CA MET A 115 10.59 -0.11 9.92
C MET A 115 11.90 -0.77 9.49
N VAL A 116 12.75 -0.06 8.76
CA VAL A 116 14.08 -0.56 8.36
C VAL A 116 15.01 -0.69 9.58
N LYS A 117 14.92 0.20 10.58
CA LYS A 117 15.70 0.08 11.85
C LYS A 117 15.29 -1.17 12.62
N GLN A 118 14.02 -1.57 12.51
CA GLN A 118 13.47 -2.77 13.11
C GLN A 118 13.66 -4.04 12.25
N ASP A 119 14.50 -3.99 11.21
CA ASP A 119 14.87 -5.13 10.36
C ASP A 119 13.71 -5.76 9.57
N ILE A 120 12.71 -4.97 9.14
CA ILE A 120 11.58 -5.49 8.34
C ILE A 120 12.01 -6.11 7.01
N LEU A 121 13.15 -5.69 6.46
CA LEU A 121 13.63 -6.13 5.14
C LEU A 121 14.11 -7.58 5.14
N THR A 122 14.52 -8.12 6.29
CA THR A 122 14.93 -9.52 6.43
C THR A 122 13.77 -10.49 6.18
N PRO A 123 12.64 -10.43 6.93
CA PRO A 123 11.49 -11.28 6.65
C PRO A 123 10.83 -10.95 5.30
N LEU A 124 10.83 -9.68 4.86
CA LEU A 124 10.32 -9.31 3.53
C LEU A 124 11.11 -9.95 2.38
N THR A 125 12.45 -9.94 2.48
CA THR A 125 13.32 -10.59 1.49
C THR A 125 13.10 -12.09 1.45
N ALA A 126 12.94 -12.74 2.62
CA ALA A 126 12.66 -14.16 2.70
C ALA A 126 11.30 -14.50 2.04
N LEU A 127 10.26 -13.71 2.34
CA LEU A 127 8.93 -13.88 1.75
C LEU A 127 8.97 -13.74 0.21
N LEU A 128 9.59 -12.69 -0.31
CA LEU A 128 9.68 -12.46 -1.75
C LEU A 128 10.40 -13.60 -2.49
N ARG A 129 11.48 -14.13 -1.91
CA ARG A 129 12.18 -15.29 -2.47
C ARG A 129 11.29 -16.53 -2.48
N GLU A 130 10.57 -16.79 -1.40
CA GLU A 130 9.64 -17.92 -1.31
C GLU A 130 8.53 -17.81 -2.37
N CYS A 131 7.90 -16.64 -2.51
CA CYS A 131 6.89 -16.38 -3.53
C CYS A 131 7.43 -16.65 -4.95
N CYS A 132 8.61 -16.12 -5.28
CA CYS A 132 9.25 -16.31 -6.57
C CYS A 132 9.59 -17.78 -6.87
N THR A 133 10.11 -18.54 -5.89
CA THR A 133 10.29 -19.99 -6.08
C THR A 133 8.98 -20.72 -6.33
N GLY A 134 7.88 -20.23 -5.76
CA GLY A 134 6.53 -20.74 -5.96
C GLY A 134 5.96 -20.51 -7.37
N PHE A 135 6.51 -19.55 -8.13
CA PHE A 135 6.08 -19.26 -9.51
C PHE A 135 6.42 -20.41 -10.47
N ASP A 136 7.60 -21.04 -10.32
CA ASP A 136 8.10 -22.08 -11.21
C ASP A 136 7.57 -23.49 -10.87
N THR A 137 7.50 -23.83 -9.57
CA THR A 137 7.13 -25.18 -9.11
C THR A 137 5.71 -25.63 -9.45
N ASN A 138 4.83 -24.72 -9.86
CA ASN A 138 3.40 -25.00 -10.03
C ASN A 138 2.92 -24.98 -11.49
N SER A 139 3.85 -25.05 -12.46
CA SER A 139 3.51 -25.34 -13.85
C SER A 139 3.23 -26.84 -14.11
N GLY A 140 3.53 -27.72 -13.13
CA GLY A 140 3.60 -29.18 -13.38
C GLY A 140 2.74 -30.12 -12.55
N LEU A 141 2.27 -29.82 -11.33
CA LEU A 141 1.58 -30.82 -10.49
C LEU A 141 0.46 -30.23 -9.62
N LEU A 142 -0.69 -30.93 -9.61
CA LEU A 142 -1.97 -30.57 -8.97
C LEU A 142 -1.92 -30.53 -7.42
N PRO A 143 -2.54 -29.51 -6.83
CA PRO A 143 -3.42 -29.68 -5.66
C PRO A 143 -4.86 -29.28 -5.99
N LYS A 144 -5.80 -29.59 -5.09
CA LYS A 144 -7.24 -29.30 -5.20
C LYS A 144 -7.43 -27.77 -5.36
N SER A 145 -7.93 -27.36 -6.53
CA SER A 145 -7.97 -25.99 -7.12
C SER A 145 -6.62 -25.24 -7.24
N PRO A 146 -5.72 -25.64 -8.18
CA PRO A 146 -4.41 -25.01 -8.38
C PRO A 146 -4.46 -23.51 -8.72
N LYS A 147 -5.60 -23.02 -9.23
CA LYS A 147 -5.81 -21.62 -9.61
C LYS A 147 -5.93 -20.70 -8.39
N GLU A 148 -6.65 -21.11 -7.35
CA GLU A 148 -6.90 -20.28 -6.16
C GLU A 148 -5.62 -20.08 -5.35
N GLN A 149 -4.86 -21.16 -5.12
CA GLN A 149 -3.56 -21.09 -4.44
C GLN A 149 -2.53 -20.26 -5.21
N LYS A 150 -2.51 -20.38 -6.55
CA LYS A 150 -1.62 -19.59 -7.41
C LYS A 150 -1.92 -18.09 -7.29
N ASN A 151 -3.21 -17.73 -7.28
CA ASN A 151 -3.63 -16.36 -7.11
C ASN A 151 -3.22 -15.80 -5.74
N LEU A 152 -3.28 -16.62 -4.67
CA LEU A 152 -2.87 -16.20 -3.33
C LEU A 152 -1.35 -15.94 -3.22
N VAL A 153 -0.49 -16.80 -3.79
CA VAL A 153 0.97 -16.56 -3.75
C VAL A 153 1.33 -15.27 -4.50
N GLU A 154 0.69 -15.02 -5.65
CA GLU A 154 0.88 -13.79 -6.42
C GLU A 154 0.29 -12.56 -5.71
N ALA A 155 -0.81 -12.70 -4.96
CA ALA A 155 -1.38 -11.63 -4.13
C ALA A 155 -0.45 -11.26 -2.96
N VAL A 156 0.10 -12.25 -2.26
CA VAL A 156 1.13 -12.04 -1.23
C VAL A 156 2.35 -11.33 -1.82
N ALA A 157 2.81 -11.76 -3.01
CA ALA A 157 3.92 -11.12 -3.70
C ALA A 157 3.60 -9.66 -4.07
N ASN A 158 2.37 -9.37 -4.49
CA ASN A 158 1.94 -8.02 -4.85
C ASN A 158 2.00 -7.07 -3.64
N GLU A 159 1.51 -7.50 -2.47
CA GLU A 159 1.62 -6.71 -1.24
C GLU A 159 3.07 -6.53 -0.80
N ALA A 160 3.88 -7.58 -0.88
CA ALA A 160 5.29 -7.55 -0.51
C ALA A 160 6.12 -6.62 -1.43
N VAL A 161 5.86 -6.64 -2.75
CA VAL A 161 6.52 -5.75 -3.71
C VAL A 161 6.13 -4.28 -3.47
N ASN A 162 4.86 -4.00 -3.17
CA ASN A 162 4.42 -2.63 -2.85
C ASN A 162 5.02 -2.14 -1.52
N LEU A 163 5.15 -3.00 -0.50
CA LEU A 163 5.88 -2.66 0.71
C LEU A 163 7.37 -2.37 0.41
N LEU A 164 8.03 -3.22 -0.37
CA LEU A 164 9.43 -3.02 -0.77
C LEU A 164 9.62 -1.69 -1.50
N TRP A 165 8.69 -1.37 -2.41
CA TRP A 165 8.68 -0.12 -3.16
C TRP A 165 8.64 1.09 -2.21
N ASN A 166 7.65 1.15 -1.31
CA ASN A 166 7.53 2.23 -0.34
C ASN A 166 8.80 2.40 0.51
N LEU A 167 9.39 1.28 0.97
CA LEU A 167 10.61 1.32 1.79
C LEU A 167 11.82 1.84 1.00
N CYS A 168 11.97 1.44 -0.27
CA CYS A 168 13.07 1.90 -1.11
C CYS A 168 12.93 3.35 -1.55
N GLU A 169 11.70 3.83 -1.77
CA GLU A 169 11.43 5.25 -2.06
C GLU A 169 11.77 6.15 -0.86
N CYS A 170 11.50 5.68 0.36
CA CYS A 170 11.66 6.49 1.56
C CYS A 170 13.01 6.31 2.28
N CYS A 171 13.78 5.26 2.02
CA CYS A 171 14.97 4.94 2.81
C CYS A 171 16.14 4.41 1.96
N SER A 172 17.23 5.18 1.89
CA SER A 172 18.46 4.77 1.19
C SER A 172 19.07 3.48 1.74
N ARG A 173 18.93 3.21 3.04
CA ARG A 173 19.36 1.94 3.64
C ARG A 173 18.54 0.76 3.13
N ALA A 174 17.25 0.96 2.82
CA ALA A 174 16.46 -0.07 2.17
C ALA A 174 16.97 -0.35 0.75
N LEU A 175 17.33 0.68 -0.01
CA LEU A 175 17.96 0.54 -1.32
C LEU A 175 19.30 -0.23 -1.25
N SER A 176 20.16 0.06 -0.26
CA SER A 176 21.40 -0.72 -0.07
C SER A 176 21.15 -2.19 0.30
N VAL A 177 20.09 -2.47 1.06
CA VAL A 177 19.68 -3.86 1.36
C VAL A 177 19.14 -4.54 0.10
N PHE A 178 18.32 -3.84 -0.70
CA PHE A 178 17.80 -4.31 -1.97
C PHE A 178 18.92 -4.78 -2.90
N ASN A 179 19.95 -3.93 -3.09
CA ASN A 179 21.10 -4.24 -3.94
C ASN A 179 21.86 -5.47 -3.40
N ARG A 180 22.21 -5.47 -2.11
CA ARG A 180 22.98 -6.56 -1.48
C ARG A 180 22.23 -7.90 -1.47
N ALA A 181 20.91 -7.86 -1.35
CA ALA A 181 20.07 -9.05 -1.32
C ALA A 181 19.73 -9.58 -2.74
N GLY A 182 20.13 -8.87 -3.81
CA GLY A 182 19.86 -9.29 -5.19
C GLY A 182 18.36 -9.25 -5.54
N LEU A 183 17.60 -8.32 -4.96
CA LEU A 183 16.15 -8.25 -5.16
C LEU A 183 15.74 -7.80 -6.58
N LEU A 184 16.69 -7.31 -7.39
CA LEU A 184 16.43 -7.00 -8.80
C LEU A 184 15.89 -8.22 -9.57
N GLU A 185 16.50 -9.39 -9.38
CA GLU A 185 16.05 -10.61 -10.09
C GLU A 185 14.62 -11.01 -9.71
N ILE A 186 14.24 -10.78 -8.46
CA ILE A 186 12.87 -11.01 -7.96
C ILE A 186 11.90 -10.05 -8.63
N LEU A 187 12.23 -8.75 -8.72
CA LEU A 187 11.38 -7.78 -9.41
C LEU A 187 11.20 -8.15 -10.89
N ILE A 188 12.24 -8.63 -11.56
CA ILE A 188 12.16 -9.07 -12.95
C ILE A 188 11.26 -10.31 -13.10
N GLN A 189 11.36 -11.28 -12.19
CA GLN A 189 10.44 -12.44 -12.20
C GLN A 189 8.99 -12.03 -11.98
N CYS A 190 8.72 -11.04 -11.13
CA CYS A 190 7.39 -10.47 -10.95
C CYS A 190 6.92 -9.71 -12.20
N LEU A 191 7.81 -8.97 -12.87
CA LEU A 191 7.53 -8.27 -14.13
C LEU A 191 7.13 -9.24 -15.25
N ASP A 192 7.83 -10.37 -15.35
CA ASP A 192 7.56 -11.43 -16.34
C ASP A 192 6.18 -12.10 -16.17
N ARG A 193 5.47 -11.82 -15.05
CA ARG A 193 4.09 -12.29 -14.84
C ARG A 193 3.05 -11.49 -15.64
N HIS A 194 3.43 -10.41 -16.33
CA HIS A 194 2.51 -9.52 -17.04
C HIS A 194 1.47 -10.18 -17.98
N PRO A 195 1.70 -11.35 -18.63
CA PRO A 195 0.68 -11.99 -19.45
C PRO A 195 -0.48 -12.59 -18.65
N HIS A 196 -0.29 -12.83 -17.35
CA HIS A 196 -1.24 -13.55 -16.50
C HIS A 196 -1.65 -12.75 -15.26
N ASN A 197 -0.79 -11.85 -14.79
CA ASN A 197 -1.03 -11.00 -13.64
C ASN A 197 -0.44 -9.61 -13.91
N MET A 198 -1.29 -8.75 -14.46
CA MET A 198 -0.92 -7.37 -14.80
C MET A 198 -0.66 -6.53 -13.54
N GLU A 199 -1.39 -6.78 -12.45
CA GLU A 199 -1.27 -6.01 -11.22
C GLU A 199 0.11 -6.18 -10.58
N LEU A 200 0.55 -7.42 -10.39
CA LEU A 200 1.87 -7.74 -9.86
C LEU A 200 2.99 -7.17 -10.76
N ALA A 201 2.83 -7.29 -12.08
CA ALA A 201 3.81 -6.74 -13.02
C ALA A 201 3.90 -5.21 -12.94
N LEU A 202 2.77 -4.51 -12.77
CA LEU A 202 2.75 -3.06 -12.57
C LEU A 202 3.40 -2.66 -11.24
N SER A 203 3.11 -3.38 -10.14
CA SER A 203 3.76 -3.14 -8.85
C SER A 203 5.28 -3.32 -8.95
N ALA A 204 5.73 -4.38 -9.65
CA ALA A 204 7.15 -4.61 -9.92
C ALA A 204 7.78 -3.53 -10.78
N ALA A 205 7.09 -3.07 -11.84
CA ALA A 205 7.59 -2.01 -12.72
C ALA A 205 7.69 -0.65 -12.01
N ARG A 206 6.76 -0.32 -11.10
CA ARG A 206 6.83 0.89 -10.26
C ARG A 206 8.02 0.83 -9.32
N CYS A 207 8.17 -0.30 -8.61
CA CYS A 207 9.30 -0.54 -7.73
C CYS A 207 10.62 -0.44 -8.51
N LEU A 208 10.72 -1.09 -9.67
CA LEU A 208 11.89 -1.08 -10.53
C LEU A 208 12.26 0.34 -10.99
N HIS A 209 11.26 1.12 -11.39
CA HIS A 209 11.49 2.50 -11.81
C HIS A 209 12.11 3.32 -10.68
N THR A 210 11.57 3.24 -9.46
CA THR A 210 12.12 3.93 -8.28
C THR A 210 13.52 3.45 -7.93
N VAL A 211 13.75 2.13 -7.79
CA VAL A 211 15.07 1.62 -7.38
C VAL A 211 16.15 1.79 -8.44
N SER A 212 15.77 2.06 -9.70
CA SER A 212 16.71 2.36 -10.78
C SER A 212 17.16 3.82 -10.82
N GLU A 213 16.42 4.73 -10.18
CA GLU A 213 16.76 6.15 -10.13
C GLU A 213 18.02 6.38 -9.30
N GLU A 214 19.02 7.02 -9.91
CA GLU A 214 20.33 7.34 -9.30
C GLU A 214 21.07 6.14 -8.66
N ASN A 215 20.73 4.89 -9.02
CA ASN A 215 21.30 3.69 -8.42
C ASN A 215 22.37 3.04 -9.31
N THR A 216 23.61 3.51 -9.17
CA THR A 216 24.75 2.98 -9.94
C THR A 216 25.13 1.55 -9.56
N GLU A 217 24.73 1.04 -8.40
CA GLU A 217 25.06 -0.33 -7.98
C GLU A 217 24.37 -1.40 -8.84
N LEU A 218 23.29 -1.03 -9.56
CA LEU A 218 22.63 -1.93 -10.51
C LEU A 218 23.49 -2.24 -11.74
N LEU A 219 24.54 -1.45 -12.02
CA LEU A 219 25.46 -1.68 -13.15
C LEU A 219 26.00 -3.12 -13.17
N GLY A 220 26.33 -3.68 -12.01
CA GLY A 220 26.90 -5.03 -11.90
C GLY A 220 25.88 -6.17 -11.95
N THR A 221 24.59 -5.86 -11.85
CA THR A 221 23.52 -6.86 -11.75
C THR A 221 22.73 -7.03 -13.05
N LEU A 222 22.88 -6.11 -14.02
CA LEU A 222 22.28 -6.24 -15.34
C LEU A 222 22.93 -7.38 -16.14
N ASN A 223 22.16 -8.43 -16.35
CA ASN A 223 22.55 -9.57 -17.17
C ASN A 223 21.62 -9.69 -18.40
N VAL A 224 21.93 -10.67 -19.27
CA VAL A 224 21.16 -10.90 -20.51
C VAL A 224 19.69 -11.20 -20.23
N ALA A 225 19.38 -11.92 -19.14
CA ALA A 225 18.00 -12.26 -18.78
C ALA A 225 17.21 -11.03 -18.34
N VAL A 226 17.79 -10.19 -17.47
CA VAL A 226 17.18 -8.92 -17.03
C VAL A 226 16.90 -8.01 -18.23
N LEU A 227 17.90 -7.82 -19.10
CA LEU A 227 17.73 -6.99 -20.29
C LEU A 227 16.70 -7.57 -21.27
N GLY A 228 16.64 -8.90 -21.40
CA GLY A 228 15.65 -9.58 -22.24
C GLY A 228 14.22 -9.42 -21.74
N ALA A 229 13.99 -9.50 -20.43
CA ALA A 229 12.68 -9.26 -19.82
C ALA A 229 12.20 -7.82 -20.05
N LEU A 230 13.07 -6.83 -19.83
CA LEU A 230 12.74 -5.41 -20.05
C LEU A 230 12.43 -5.12 -21.52
N GLU A 231 13.22 -5.69 -22.44
CA GLU A 231 13.00 -5.55 -23.87
C GLU A 231 11.69 -6.22 -24.32
N SER A 232 11.37 -7.40 -23.79
CA SER A 232 10.10 -8.11 -24.05
C SER A 232 8.89 -7.23 -23.72
N VAL A 233 8.92 -6.57 -22.56
CA VAL A 233 7.84 -5.65 -22.16
C VAL A 233 7.82 -4.42 -23.08
N LEU A 234 8.96 -3.78 -23.36
CA LEU A 234 9.04 -2.59 -24.21
C LEU A 234 8.54 -2.85 -25.65
N LEU A 235 8.84 -4.01 -26.20
CA LEU A 235 8.43 -4.39 -27.56
C LEU A 235 7.02 -4.99 -27.62
N SER A 236 6.37 -5.21 -26.47
CA SER A 236 5.00 -5.69 -26.45
C SER A 236 4.06 -4.70 -27.14
N SER A 237 3.11 -5.20 -27.91
CA SER A 237 2.19 -4.38 -28.72
C SER A 237 0.73 -4.45 -28.25
N HIS A 238 0.51 -4.94 -27.02
CA HIS A 238 -0.84 -5.12 -26.50
C HIS A 238 -1.55 -3.76 -26.30
N PRO A 239 -2.78 -3.59 -26.84
CA PRO A 239 -3.59 -2.41 -26.57
C PRO A 239 -4.16 -2.50 -25.15
N GLY A 240 -4.21 -1.37 -24.45
CA GLY A 240 -4.81 -1.27 -23.11
C GLY A 240 -4.00 -0.40 -22.16
N MET A 241 -4.69 0.36 -21.31
CA MET A 241 -4.06 1.33 -20.40
C MET A 241 -3.04 0.68 -19.45
N GLY A 242 -3.32 -0.53 -18.95
CA GLY A 242 -2.38 -1.27 -18.12
C GLY A 242 -1.07 -1.61 -18.85
N HIS A 243 -1.17 -2.08 -20.10
CA HIS A 243 0.01 -2.37 -20.93
C HIS A 243 0.77 -1.11 -21.33
N ILE A 244 0.07 -0.01 -21.63
CA ILE A 244 0.69 1.30 -21.89
C ILE A 244 1.48 1.76 -20.66
N LEU A 245 0.86 1.75 -19.48
CA LEU A 245 1.52 2.11 -18.23
C LEU A 245 2.73 1.22 -17.93
N LEU A 246 2.59 -0.10 -18.11
CA LEU A 246 3.68 -1.06 -17.90
C LEU A 246 4.89 -0.76 -18.81
N ARG A 247 4.63 -0.50 -20.10
CA ARG A 247 5.68 -0.09 -21.05
C ARG A 247 6.32 1.23 -20.67
N THR A 248 5.53 2.23 -20.26
CA THR A 248 6.05 3.54 -19.85
C THR A 248 6.93 3.44 -18.59
N LEU A 249 6.53 2.68 -17.58
CA LEU A 249 7.35 2.45 -16.37
C LEU A 249 8.65 1.70 -16.69
N THR A 250 8.55 0.68 -17.54
CA THR A 250 9.72 -0.09 -18.01
C THR A 250 10.66 0.81 -18.81
N ALA A 251 10.12 1.69 -19.66
CA ALA A 251 10.88 2.68 -20.41
C ALA A 251 11.63 3.65 -19.50
N GLY A 252 10.98 4.15 -18.44
CA GLY A 252 11.63 4.96 -17.41
C GLY A 252 12.79 4.22 -16.74
N SER A 253 12.55 2.98 -16.33
CA SER A 253 13.58 2.14 -15.70
C SER A 253 14.79 1.92 -16.62
N VAL A 254 14.55 1.58 -17.88
CA VAL A 254 15.61 1.39 -18.89
C VAL A 254 16.36 2.70 -19.17
N TRP A 255 15.66 3.84 -19.17
CA TRP A 255 16.28 5.16 -19.31
C TRP A 255 17.18 5.52 -18.12
N ASN A 256 16.77 5.17 -16.89
CA ASN A 256 17.58 5.38 -15.69
C ASN A 256 18.87 4.56 -15.76
N MET A 257 18.79 3.34 -16.30
CA MET A 257 19.91 2.43 -16.49
C MET A 257 20.65 2.61 -17.83
N LYS A 258 20.40 3.69 -18.59
CA LYS A 258 20.94 3.86 -19.96
C LYS A 258 22.47 3.86 -20.04
N SER A 259 23.14 4.36 -19.00
CA SER A 259 24.61 4.37 -18.89
C SER A 259 25.19 2.97 -18.71
N CYS A 260 24.36 2.02 -18.27
CA CYS A 260 24.71 0.63 -18.05
C CYS A 260 24.56 -0.23 -19.31
N LEU A 261 23.88 0.27 -20.35
CA LEU A 261 23.54 -0.52 -21.53
C LEU A 261 24.74 -0.66 -22.48
N PRO A 262 24.97 -1.86 -23.07
CA PRO A 262 25.97 -2.06 -24.11
C PRO A 262 25.77 -1.11 -25.30
N SER A 263 26.85 -0.54 -25.83
CA SER A 263 26.81 0.49 -26.88
C SER A 263 26.11 0.04 -28.18
N ASP A 264 26.17 -1.24 -28.50
CA ASP A 264 25.48 -1.88 -29.62
C ASP A 264 23.96 -1.89 -29.47
N ARG A 265 23.46 -1.90 -28.22
CA ARG A 265 22.02 -1.90 -27.91
C ARG A 265 21.45 -0.52 -27.65
N GLN A 266 22.30 0.45 -27.29
CA GLN A 266 21.87 1.82 -26.93
C GLN A 266 20.98 2.47 -27.99
N ALA A 267 21.36 2.42 -29.27
CA ALA A 267 20.58 3.05 -30.33
C ALA A 267 19.18 2.42 -30.48
N GLN A 268 19.12 1.08 -30.49
CA GLN A 268 17.85 0.34 -30.58
C GLN A 268 16.97 0.60 -29.36
N THR A 269 17.55 0.59 -28.16
CA THR A 269 16.84 0.91 -26.92
C THR A 269 16.29 2.33 -26.96
N LEU A 270 17.08 3.33 -27.35
CA LEU A 270 16.61 4.71 -27.48
C LEU A 270 15.45 4.84 -28.46
N SER A 271 15.51 4.15 -29.61
CA SER A 271 14.39 4.12 -30.55
C SER A 271 13.13 3.49 -29.93
N ALA A 272 13.26 2.39 -29.19
CA ALA A 272 12.13 1.75 -28.51
C ALA A 272 11.53 2.66 -27.41
N LEU A 273 12.37 3.40 -26.67
CA LEU A 273 11.93 4.36 -25.66
C LEU A 273 11.13 5.50 -26.31
N VAL A 274 11.65 6.11 -27.37
CA VAL A 274 10.95 7.18 -28.10
C VAL A 274 9.62 6.68 -28.67
N ALA A 275 9.60 5.48 -29.27
CA ALA A 275 8.37 4.88 -29.79
C ALA A 275 7.33 4.64 -28.68
N THR A 276 7.77 4.12 -27.54
CA THR A 276 6.90 3.88 -26.38
C THR A 276 6.29 5.18 -25.86
N LEU A 277 7.12 6.22 -25.67
CA LEU A 277 6.66 7.52 -25.21
C LEU A 277 5.72 8.20 -26.21
N SER A 278 5.99 8.11 -27.52
CA SER A 278 5.10 8.61 -28.57
C SER A 278 3.72 7.94 -28.48
N GLN A 279 3.67 6.61 -28.42
CA GLN A 279 2.42 5.85 -28.32
C GLN A 279 1.62 6.19 -27.05
N SER A 280 2.31 6.46 -25.93
CA SER A 280 1.66 6.91 -24.69
C SER A 280 1.08 8.32 -24.84
N LEU A 281 1.74 9.21 -25.58
CA LEU A 281 1.28 10.59 -25.81
C LEU A 281 0.21 10.69 -26.91
N GLU A 282 0.12 9.70 -27.80
CA GLU A 282 -0.93 9.59 -28.83
C GLU A 282 -2.30 9.22 -28.26
N GLN A 283 -2.38 8.85 -26.97
CA GLN A 283 -3.64 8.53 -26.31
C GLN A 283 -4.54 9.77 -26.20
N ASP A 284 -5.76 9.68 -26.71
CA ASP A 284 -6.74 10.76 -26.61
C ASP A 284 -7.44 10.76 -25.24
N SER A 285 -6.95 11.62 -24.34
CA SER A 285 -7.55 11.79 -23.02
C SER A 285 -9.03 12.23 -23.07
N GLY A 286 -9.45 12.93 -24.12
CA GLY A 286 -10.81 13.44 -24.27
C GLY A 286 -11.85 12.33 -24.47
N THR A 287 -11.46 11.21 -25.07
CA THR A 287 -12.31 10.03 -25.22
C THR A 287 -12.08 9.00 -24.12
N LEU A 288 -10.85 8.85 -23.63
CA LEU A 288 -10.51 7.85 -22.62
C LEU A 288 -11.06 8.17 -21.24
N ILE A 289 -10.99 9.42 -20.78
CA ILE A 289 -11.46 9.79 -19.43
C ILE A 289 -12.97 9.55 -19.26
N PRO A 290 -13.84 9.97 -20.19
CA PRO A 290 -15.27 9.65 -20.10
C PRO A 290 -15.54 8.15 -20.08
N ALA A 291 -14.89 7.37 -20.96
CA ALA A 291 -15.06 5.92 -21.02
C ALA A 291 -14.64 5.22 -19.73
N LEU A 292 -13.53 5.64 -19.12
CA LEU A 292 -13.08 5.11 -17.82
C LEU A 292 -14.06 5.44 -16.71
N LYS A 293 -14.60 6.66 -16.68
CA LYS A 293 -15.63 7.07 -15.71
C LYS A 293 -16.90 6.24 -15.85
N GLU A 294 -17.36 6.01 -17.07
CA GLU A 294 -18.52 5.15 -17.32
C GLU A 294 -18.27 3.71 -16.83
N ALA A 295 -17.10 3.13 -17.15
CA ALA A 295 -16.73 1.81 -16.69
C ALA A 295 -16.69 1.70 -15.15
N GLU A 296 -16.18 2.72 -14.45
CA GLU A 296 -16.16 2.78 -12.99
C GLU A 296 -17.57 2.85 -12.38
N THR A 297 -18.48 3.64 -12.97
CA THR A 297 -19.88 3.71 -12.52
C THR A 297 -20.62 2.39 -12.69
N VAL A 298 -20.34 1.65 -13.75
CA VAL A 298 -20.90 0.31 -13.99
C VAL A 298 -20.34 -0.72 -13.01
N GLN A 299 -19.04 -0.67 -12.70
CA GLN A 299 -18.46 -1.55 -11.67
C GLN A 299 -19.00 -1.28 -10.27
N SER A 300 -19.19 0.00 -9.91
CA SER A 300 -19.70 0.39 -8.60
C SER A 300 -21.17 -0.02 -8.38
N THR A 301 -21.95 -0.16 -9.46
CA THR A 301 -23.35 -0.61 -9.41
C THR A 301 -23.51 -2.13 -9.48
N ALA A 302 -22.45 -2.87 -9.86
CA ALA A 302 -22.46 -4.33 -10.01
C ALA A 302 -22.04 -5.10 -8.74
N VAL A 303 -21.59 -4.42 -7.66
CA VAL A 303 -21.32 -5.06 -6.37
C VAL A 303 -22.65 -5.27 -5.63
N PRO A 304 -23.13 -6.51 -5.40
CA PRO A 304 -24.31 -6.73 -4.59
C PRO A 304 -23.95 -6.43 -3.13
N THR A 305 -24.76 -5.59 -2.49
CA THR A 305 -24.79 -5.37 -1.05
C THR A 305 -25.20 -6.65 -0.31
N GLY A 306 -24.25 -7.58 -0.16
CA GLY A 306 -24.42 -8.81 0.61
C GLY A 306 -23.83 -8.68 2.01
N ALA A 307 -24.47 -7.91 2.89
CA ALA A 307 -24.41 -8.04 4.36
C ALA A 307 -25.28 -6.96 5.05
N ALA A 308 -26.59 -6.95 4.81
CA ALA A 308 -27.55 -6.34 5.73
C ALA A 308 -28.23 -7.49 6.49
N GLY A 309 -27.60 -7.93 7.58
CA GLY A 309 -28.19 -8.86 8.52
C GLY A 309 -29.12 -8.14 9.49
N SER A 310 -30.41 -8.21 9.20
CA SER A 310 -31.52 -8.40 10.15
C SER A 310 -31.52 -7.58 11.45
N ALA A 311 -32.36 -6.55 11.48
CA ALA A 311 -33.13 -6.20 12.68
C ALA A 311 -34.59 -5.97 12.26
N ASN A 312 -35.47 -6.92 12.59
CA ASN A 312 -36.90 -6.69 12.81
C ASN A 312 -37.06 -5.46 13.72
N GLY A 313 -38.06 -4.63 13.65
CA GLY A 313 -39.34 -4.63 12.95
C GLY A 313 -40.19 -3.58 13.66
N GLU A 314 -41.11 -2.94 12.93
CA GLU A 314 -42.43 -2.51 13.39
C GLU A 314 -43.04 -1.67 12.27
N GLU A 315 -44.09 -2.25 11.68
CA GLU A 315 -44.98 -1.65 10.71
C GLU A 315 -45.75 -0.49 11.37
N MET A 316 -45.88 0.63 10.66
CA MET A 316 -46.90 1.63 10.98
C MET A 316 -47.70 1.86 9.70
N GLU A 317 -48.86 1.22 9.65
CA GLU A 317 -49.90 1.40 8.63
C GLU A 317 -50.39 2.86 8.66
N GLU A 318 -50.39 3.52 7.51
CA GLU A 318 -51.12 4.77 7.29
C GLU A 318 -52.62 4.43 7.20
N MET A 319 -53.38 4.80 8.24
CA MET A 319 -54.84 4.82 8.18
C MET A 319 -55.31 6.16 7.59
N GLU A 320 -55.93 6.06 6.42
CA GLU A 320 -56.83 7.07 5.86
C GLU A 320 -58.12 7.09 6.70
N GLU A 321 -58.46 8.23 7.29
CA GLU A 321 -59.80 8.49 7.83
C GLU A 321 -60.55 9.42 6.86
N GLU A 322 -61.44 8.83 6.06
CA GLU A 322 -62.61 9.49 5.49
C GLU A 322 -63.85 9.09 6.30
N GLU A 323 -64.66 10.07 6.73
CA GLU A 323 -66.10 10.05 7.04
C GLU A 323 -66.39 11.30 7.90
N GLU A 324 -67.50 12.02 7.84
CA GLU A 324 -68.59 12.25 6.88
C GLU A 324 -69.30 13.50 7.44
N GLU A 325 -70.12 14.16 6.61
CA GLU A 325 -70.88 15.39 6.93
C GLU A 325 -71.90 15.20 8.07
N GLU A 326 -72.16 16.26 8.86
CA GLU A 326 -73.52 16.54 9.34
C GLU A 326 -73.70 18.04 9.62
N GLU A 327 -74.72 18.61 8.98
CA GLU A 327 -75.28 19.95 9.17
C GLU A 327 -75.91 20.08 10.57
N GLU A 328 -75.85 21.27 11.20
CA GLU A 328 -77.06 21.96 11.70
C GLU A 328 -76.76 23.35 12.29
N GLU A 329 -77.82 24.16 12.25
CA GLU A 329 -77.96 25.61 12.42
C GLU A 329 -77.59 26.18 13.81
N GLY A 330 -77.21 27.47 13.84
CA GLY A 330 -77.13 28.29 15.06
C GLY A 330 -76.43 29.62 14.88
#